data_AF-A0A932PCJ7-F1
#
_entry.id   AF-A0A932PCJ7-F1
#
_cell.length_a   1.000
_cell.length_b   1.000
_cell.length_c   1.000
_cell.angle_alpha   90.00
_cell.angle_beta   90.00
_cell.angle_gamma   90.00
#
_symmetry.space_group_name_H-M   'P 1'
#
loop_
_entity.id
_entity.type
_entity.pdbx_description
1 polymer ?
#
loop_
_entity_poly.entity_id
_entity_poly.type
_entity_poly.pdbx_seq_one_letter_code
_entity_poly.pdbx_strand_id
1 'polypeptide(L)'
;VYHAQPGSLDEWLTSRWCLYSANGRGTVFRGEIDHEPWPLQKAEADIGENTMTAQIGLELPRSNPLLHYAHEVKVIGWLLETAAKDGSVLKDVRRSRP
;
A
#
# COMPACT_ATOMS: atom_id res chain seq x y z
N VAL A 1 19.30 7.10 -4.28
CA VAL A 1 18.13 7.09 -3.37
C VAL A 1 17.51 8.48 -3.41
N TYR A 2 16.19 8.60 -3.49
CA TYR A 2 15.44 9.85 -3.48
C TYR A 2 14.18 9.69 -2.62
N HIS A 3 13.64 10.80 -2.14
CA HIS A 3 12.35 10.83 -1.45
C HIS A 3 11.32 11.46 -2.38
N ALA A 4 10.09 10.93 -2.35
CA ALA A 4 9.00 11.46 -3.14
C ALA A 4 8.75 12.94 -2.81
N GLN A 5 8.39 13.72 -3.83
CA GLN A 5 8.02 15.13 -3.61
C GLN A 5 6.60 15.22 -3.05
N PRO A 6 6.31 16.16 -2.13
CA PRO A 6 4.96 16.35 -1.64
C PRO A 6 3.95 16.58 -2.77
N GLY A 7 2.83 15.87 -2.73
CA GLY A 7 1.79 15.89 -3.76
C GLY A 7 2.12 15.12 -5.04
N SER A 8 3.28 14.46 -5.12
CA SER A 8 3.62 13.63 -6.28
C SER A 8 2.89 12.29 -6.27
N LEU A 9 2.80 11.67 -7.46
CA LEU A 9 2.28 10.30 -7.58
C LEU A 9 3.13 9.29 -6.79
N ASP A 10 4.45 9.48 -6.76
CA ASP A 10 5.37 8.65 -5.97
C ASP A 10 5.01 8.70 -4.48
N GLU A 11 4.71 9.88 -3.94
CA GLU A 11 4.27 10.04 -2.55
C GLU A 11 2.94 9.31 -2.34
N TRP A 12 1.96 9.56 -3.21
CA TRP A 12 0.64 8.94 -3.08
C TRP A 12 0.70 7.40 -3.10
N LEU A 13 1.53 6.82 -3.97
CA LEU A 13 1.67 5.36 -4.07
C LEU A 13 2.36 4.73 -2.86
N THR A 14 3.27 5.47 -2.21
CA THR A 14 4.19 4.94 -1.18
C THR A 14 3.84 5.40 0.24
N SER A 15 2.97 6.39 0.41
CA SER A 15 2.46 6.82 1.72
C SER A 15 1.25 5.99 2.15
N ARG A 16 1.50 4.72 2.50
CA ARG A 16 0.47 3.80 3.01
C ARG A 16 0.42 3.86 4.53
N TRP A 17 -0.69 4.38 5.04
CA TRP A 17 -0.87 4.58 6.48
C TRP A 17 -1.67 3.46 7.16
N CYS A 18 -2.20 2.53 6.36
CA CYS A 18 -2.82 1.32 6.87
C CYS A 18 -2.59 0.16 5.91
N LEU A 19 -2.60 -1.03 6.49
CA LEU A 19 -2.59 -2.30 5.77
C LEU A 19 -3.94 -3.00 5.94
N TYR A 20 -4.28 -3.82 4.94
CA TYR A 20 -5.48 -4.65 4.98
C TYR A 20 -5.10 -6.11 4.78
N SER A 21 -5.78 -7.00 5.49
CA SER A 21 -5.65 -8.43 5.32
C SER A 21 -7.01 -9.10 5.44
N ALA A 22 -7.12 -10.34 4.98
CA ALA A 22 -8.32 -11.15 5.15
C ALA A 22 -7.95 -12.55 5.62
N ASN A 23 -8.75 -13.11 6.54
CA ASN A 23 -8.63 -14.52 6.89
C ASN A 23 -9.39 -15.41 5.91
N GLY A 24 -9.22 -16.74 6.01
CA GLY A 24 -9.91 -17.72 5.15
C GLY A 24 -11.44 -17.74 5.26
N ARG A 25 -12.03 -17.00 6.22
CA ARG A 25 -13.50 -16.81 6.34
C ARG A 25 -13.98 -15.50 5.70
N GLY A 26 -13.09 -14.76 5.05
CA GLY A 26 -13.40 -13.46 4.43
C GLY A 26 -13.59 -12.33 5.43
N THR A 27 -13.18 -12.49 6.69
CA THR A 27 -13.13 -11.35 7.63
C THR A 27 -11.96 -10.46 7.24
N VAL A 28 -12.26 -9.20 6.92
CA VAL A 28 -11.25 -8.19 6.61
C VAL A 28 -10.77 -7.55 7.91
N PHE A 29 -9.46 -7.38 8.01
CA PHE A 29 -8.79 -6.69 9.08
C PHE A 29 -8.07 -5.47 8.54
N ARG A 30 -7.92 -4.46 9.40
CA ARG A 30 -7.13 -3.27 9.15
C ARG A 30 -6.13 -3.07 10.26
N GLY A 31 -4.89 -2.77 9.90
CA GLY A 31 -3.86 -2.32 10.82
C GLY A 31 -3.41 -0.92 10.44
N GLU A 32 -3.26 -0.05 11.43
CA GLU A 32 -2.50 1.21 11.22
C GLU A 32 -1.02 0.87 11.10
N ILE A 33 -0.34 1.63 10.25
CA ILE A 33 1.12 1.61 10.15
C ILE A 33 1.65 3.03 10.06
N ASP A 34 2.85 3.22 10.58
CA ASP A 34 3.59 4.46 10.48
C ASP A 34 5.00 4.19 9.97
N HIS A 35 5.48 5.08 9.10
CA HIS A 35 6.79 4.99 8.49
C HIS A 35 7.23 6.36 7.98
N GLU A 36 8.54 6.59 7.98
CA GLU A 36 9.14 7.73 7.26
C GLU A 36 8.91 7.59 5.75
N PRO A 37 8.99 8.68 4.97
CA PRO A 37 8.93 8.60 3.51
C PRO A 37 9.94 7.59 2.97
N TRP A 38 9.50 6.73 2.05
CA TRP A 38 10.32 5.61 1.59
C TRP A 38 11.60 6.11 0.87
N PRO A 39 12.78 5.51 1.14
CA PRO A 39 14.02 5.84 0.45
C PRO A 39 14.04 5.21 -0.95
N LEU A 40 13.30 5.80 -1.89
CA LEU A 40 13.07 5.27 -3.22
C LEU A 40 14.32 5.25 -4.10
N GLN A 41 14.36 4.31 -5.02
CA GLN A 41 15.39 4.13 -6.03
C GLN A 41 14.73 3.86 -7.38
N LYS A 42 15.42 4.26 -8.45
CA LYS A 42 15.03 3.86 -9.80
C LYS A 42 15.05 2.34 -9.91
N ALA A 43 14.05 1.79 -10.57
CA ALA A 43 13.88 0.36 -10.76
C ALA A 43 13.57 0.06 -12.22
N GLU A 44 14.05 -1.08 -12.69
CA GLU A 44 13.80 -1.64 -14.01
C GLU A 44 13.37 -3.09 -13.82
N ALA A 45 12.51 -3.59 -14.71
CA ALA A 45 12.02 -4.96 -14.64
C ALA A 45 11.75 -5.50 -16.05
N ASP A 46 12.18 -6.73 -16.29
CA ASP A 46 11.81 -7.51 -17.47
C ASP A 46 10.58 -8.37 -17.12
N ILE A 47 9.42 -7.98 -17.65
CA ILE A 47 8.14 -8.67 -17.41
C ILE A 47 7.76 -9.44 -18.67
N GLY A 48 7.83 -10.77 -18.61
CA GLY A 48 7.40 -11.63 -19.71
C GLY A 48 5.87 -11.76 -19.79
N GLU A 49 5.21 -12.07 -18.67
CA GLU A 49 3.77 -12.21 -18.57
C GLU A 49 3.27 -11.74 -17.20
N ASN A 50 2.14 -11.03 -17.16
CA ASN A 50 1.47 -10.63 -15.91
C ASN A 50 0.04 -11.16 -15.88
N THR A 51 -0.19 -12.23 -15.11
CA THR A 51 -1.50 -12.88 -14.96
C THR A 51 -2.23 -12.48 -13.67
N MET A 52 -1.65 -11.61 -12.85
CA MET A 52 -2.12 -11.32 -11.49
C MET A 52 -3.57 -10.84 -11.45
N THR A 53 -3.98 -10.05 -12.43
CA THR A 53 -5.33 -9.45 -12.52
C THR A 53 -6.33 -10.29 -13.31
N ALA A 54 -5.88 -11.32 -14.03
CA ALA A 54 -6.72 -12.13 -14.91
C ALA A 54 -7.83 -12.86 -14.13
N GLN A 55 -7.51 -13.34 -12.92
CA GLN A 55 -8.45 -14.07 -12.05
C GLN A 55 -9.66 -13.23 -11.60
N ILE A 56 -9.55 -11.90 -11.63
CA ILE A 56 -10.63 -10.96 -11.27
C ILE A 56 -11.18 -10.21 -12.49
N GLY A 57 -10.76 -10.57 -13.71
CA GLY A 57 -11.21 -9.94 -14.95
C GLY A 57 -10.79 -8.47 -15.10
N LEU A 58 -9.72 -8.04 -14.41
CA LEU A 58 -9.24 -6.66 -14.47
C LEU A 58 -8.19 -6.52 -15.59
N GLU A 59 -8.55 -5.80 -16.65
CA GLU A 59 -7.64 -5.44 -17.73
C GLU A 59 -6.73 -4.28 -17.33
N LEU A 60 -5.42 -4.46 -17.53
CA LEU A 60 -4.44 -3.41 -17.26
C LEU A 60 -4.23 -2.52 -18.50
N PRO A 61 -3.91 -1.23 -18.32
CA PRO A 61 -3.57 -0.35 -19.43
C PRO A 61 -2.32 -0.86 -20.17
N ARG A 62 -2.29 -0.69 -21.49
CA ARG A 62 -1.11 -0.98 -22.32
C ARG A 62 -0.09 0.16 -22.24
N SER A 63 0.40 0.45 -21.03
CA SER A 63 1.43 1.46 -20.75
C SER A 63 2.63 0.84 -20.07
N ASN A 64 3.78 1.51 -20.11
CA ASN A 64 4.92 1.07 -19.31
C ASN A 64 4.56 1.07 -17.82
N PRO A 65 4.93 0.02 -17.08
CA PRO A 65 4.69 -0.03 -15.64
C PRO A 65 5.53 1.04 -14.94
N LEU A 66 4.97 1.63 -13.89
CA LEU A 66 5.71 2.45 -12.95
C LEU A 66 6.30 1.54 -11.88
N LEU A 67 7.61 1.67 -11.64
CA LEU A 67 8.35 0.80 -10.73
C LEU A 67 8.99 1.63 -9.61
N HIS A 68 8.83 1.17 -8.38
CA HIS A 68 9.46 1.75 -7.19
C HIS A 68 10.21 0.67 -6.44
N TYR A 69 11.46 0.95 -6.09
CA TYR A 69 12.26 0.07 -5.24
C TYR A 69 12.72 0.83 -4.00
N ALA A 70 12.62 0.20 -2.84
CA ALA A 70 13.26 0.62 -1.61
C ALA A 70 13.90 -0.63 -0.99
N HIS A 71 15.21 -0.55 -0.73
CA HIS A 71 15.95 -1.69 -0.15
C HIS A 71 15.43 -2.06 1.25
N GLU A 72 15.13 -1.06 2.07
CA GLU A 72 14.58 -1.24 3.42
C GLU A 72 13.55 -0.13 3.70
N VAL A 73 12.47 -0.50 4.37
CA VAL A 73 11.49 0.43 4.95
C VAL A 73 11.26 0.02 6.39
N LYS A 74 11.54 0.93 7.33
CA LYS A 74 11.23 0.73 8.74
C LYS A 74 9.78 1.12 8.98
N VAL A 75 9.01 0.19 9.55
CA VAL A 75 7.57 0.35 9.76
C VAL A 75 7.23 0.03 11.21
N ILE A 76 6.44 0.89 11.84
CA ILE A 76 5.75 0.61 13.09
C ILE A 76 4.35 0.14 12.74
N GLY A 77 3.95 -1.04 13.22
CA GLY A 77 2.61 -1.58 13.02
C GLY A 77 1.91 -1.83 14.34
N TRP A 78 0.61 -1.52 14.39
CA TRP A 78 -0.24 -1.82 15.54
C TRP A 78 -1.08 -3.08 15.32
N LEU A 79 -1.68 -3.59 16.41
CA LEU A 79 -2.58 -4.75 16.36
C LEU A 79 -3.73 -4.52 15.36
N LEU A 80 -4.07 -5.60 14.65
CA LEU A 80 -5.13 -5.60 13.66
C LEU A 80 -6.51 -5.52 14.32
N GLU A 81 -7.38 -4.72 13.72
CA GLU A 81 -8.79 -4.60 14.10
C GLU A 81 -9.66 -5.10 12.94
N THR A 82 -10.82 -5.68 13.24
CA THR A 82 -11.78 -6.06 12.20
C THR A 82 -12.25 -4.80 11.47
N ALA A 83 -12.17 -4.79 10.13
CA ALA A 83 -12.65 -3.67 9.34
C ALA A 83 -14.19 -3.60 9.41
N ALA A 84 -14.73 -2.39 9.59
CA ALA A 84 -16.17 -2.16 9.60
C ALA A 84 -16.81 -2.62 8.29
N LYS A 85 -17.94 -3.33 8.37
CA LYS A 85 -18.64 -3.89 7.20
C LYS A 85 -19.55 -2.89 6.49
N ASP A 86 -19.84 -1.74 7.12
CA ASP A 86 -20.94 -0.85 6.75
C ASP A 86 -20.52 0.40 5.97
N GLY A 87 -19.26 0.47 5.51
CA GLY A 87 -18.75 1.63 4.78
C GLY A 87 -18.67 2.92 5.61
N SER A 88 -18.86 2.83 6.94
CA SER A 88 -18.61 3.95 7.83
C SER A 88 -17.13 4.35 7.73
N VAL A 89 -16.89 5.67 7.69
CA VAL A 89 -15.54 6.22 7.73
C VAL A 89 -14.92 5.75 9.04
N LEU A 90 -13.95 4.85 8.93
CA LEU A 90 -13.15 4.40 10.07
C LEU A 90 -12.59 5.66 10.71
N LYS A 91 -12.84 5.85 12.01
CA LYS A 91 -12.31 7.00 12.75
C LYS A 91 -10.81 7.07 12.46
N ASP A 92 -10.34 8.23 12.04
CA ASP A 92 -8.92 8.45 11.80
C ASP A 92 -8.18 8.32 13.15
N VAL A 93 -7.62 7.13 13.40
CA VAL A 93 -6.93 6.78 14.66
C VAL A 93 -5.53 7.39 14.69
N ARG A 94 -5.10 8.13 13.66
CA ARG A 94 -3.81 8.87 13.71
C ARG A 94 -3.75 9.89 14.84
N ARG A 95 -4.88 10.37 15.35
CA ARG A 95 -4.91 11.45 16.36
C ARG A 95 -4.78 11.01 17.82
N SER A 96 -4.59 9.72 18.10
CA SER A 96 -4.67 9.22 19.49
C SER A 96 -3.53 8.32 19.95
N ARG A 97 -2.45 8.18 19.17
CA ARG A 97 -1.27 7.42 19.61
C ARG A 97 0.00 8.28 19.45
N PRO A 98 0.89 8.28 20.46
CA PRO A 98 2.00 9.23 20.59
C PRO A 98 3.04 9.11 19.48
#